data_AF-A0A316G9A3-F1
#
_entry.id   AF-A0A316G9A3-F1
#
_cell.length_a   1.000
_cell.length_b   1.000
_cell.length_c   1.000
_cell.angle_alpha   90.00
_cell.angle_beta   90.00
_cell.angle_gamma   90.00
#
_symmetry.space_group_name_H-M   'P 1'
#
loop_
_entity.id
_entity.type
_entity.pdbx_description
1 polymer ?
#
loop_
_entity_poly.entity_id
_entity_poly.type
_entity_poly.pdbx_seq_one_letter_code
_entity_poly.pdbx_strand_id
1 'polypeptide(L)'
;MGRVSSLGGMRAVAALDMRRVMRVVAIAVGEPVEWSQAGNALPGAGVAFVSIEEVTEALIALHAPTVVFSPVVARRFDCIDLAMRLSQIGYLGPYRAIAKDLPRPDLIEREVRQAFPNIDFAIVLDD
;
A
#
# COMPACT_ATOMS: atom_id res chain seq x y z
N MET A 1 -37.24 -10.75 53.07
CA MET A 1 -36.21 -11.51 52.33
C MET A 1 -36.64 -11.58 50.88
N GLY A 2 -35.88 -11.26 49.84
CA GLY A 2 -34.56 -10.68 49.64
C GLY A 2 -34.48 -10.42 48.12
N ARG A 3 -34.00 -9.25 47.71
CA ARG A 3 -33.76 -8.89 46.30
C ARG A 3 -32.57 -9.69 45.77
N VAL A 4 -32.66 -10.24 44.56
CA VAL A 4 -31.51 -10.29 43.64
C VAL A 4 -32.02 -10.12 42.21
N SER A 5 -31.66 -8.99 41.63
CA SER A 5 -31.75 -8.67 40.21
C SER A 5 -30.80 -9.57 39.41
N SER A 6 -31.19 -10.00 38.21
CA SER A 6 -30.23 -10.35 37.17
C SER A 6 -30.52 -9.50 35.94
N LEU A 7 -29.84 -8.35 35.90
CA LEU A 7 -29.41 -7.71 34.66
C LEU A 7 -28.32 -8.58 34.03
N GLY A 8 -28.28 -8.64 32.70
CA GLY A 8 -27.02 -8.85 31.99
C GLY A 8 -27.10 -9.87 30.87
N GLY A 9 -27.35 -9.38 29.66
CA GLY A 9 -27.16 -10.17 28.45
C GLY A 9 -27.17 -9.38 27.15
N MET A 10 -27.35 -8.05 27.21
CA MET A 10 -27.21 -7.18 26.05
C MET A 10 -25.77 -6.65 25.98
N ARG A 11 -24.79 -7.53 25.72
CA ARG A 11 -23.37 -7.16 25.53
C ARG A 11 -22.65 -8.16 24.64
N ALA A 12 -22.64 -7.92 23.33
CA ALA A 12 -21.54 -8.31 22.44
C ALA A 12 -21.67 -7.78 20.99
N VAL A 13 -22.75 -7.08 20.62
CA VAL A 13 -22.83 -6.46 19.27
C VAL A 13 -22.02 -5.15 19.18
N ALA A 14 -21.51 -4.64 20.32
CA ALA A 14 -20.73 -3.40 20.42
C ALA A 14 -19.21 -3.62 20.50
N ALA A 15 -18.72 -4.77 20.05
CA ALA A 15 -17.35 -4.92 19.56
C ALA A 15 -17.41 -4.98 18.04
N LEU A 16 -18.03 -3.97 17.43
CA LEU A 16 -17.70 -3.60 16.06
C LEU A 16 -16.19 -3.43 16.05
N ASP A 17 -15.53 -4.44 15.52
CA ASP A 17 -14.11 -4.63 15.42
C ASP A 17 -13.42 -3.30 15.12
N MET A 18 -12.82 -2.66 16.13
CA MET A 18 -12.10 -1.40 15.95
C MET A 18 -10.92 -1.58 14.98
N ARG A 19 -10.49 -2.84 14.73
CA ARG A 19 -9.51 -3.20 13.69
C ARG A 19 -10.09 -3.15 12.28
N ARG A 20 -11.42 -3.11 12.14
CA ARG A 20 -12.14 -2.89 10.88
C ARG A 20 -12.28 -1.40 10.54
N VAL A 21 -11.98 -0.50 11.47
CA VAL A 21 -12.27 0.94 11.36
C VAL A 21 -11.17 1.72 10.61
N MET A 22 -9.95 1.20 10.44
CA MET A 22 -8.89 1.81 9.61
C MET A 22 -7.97 0.75 9.01
N ARG A 23 -8.52 -0.22 8.26
CA ARG A 23 -7.65 -1.16 7.53
C ARG A 23 -6.88 -0.37 6.47
N VAL A 24 -5.56 -0.43 6.53
CA VAL A 24 -4.70 0.06 5.44
C VAL A 24 -4.95 -0.86 4.24
N VAL A 25 -5.60 -0.31 3.22
CA VAL A 25 -5.92 -0.99 1.97
C VAL A 25 -4.73 -0.88 1.02
N ALA A 26 -3.99 0.23 1.07
CA ALA A 26 -2.84 0.46 0.21
C ALA A 26 -1.62 0.99 0.98
N ILE A 27 -0.43 0.66 0.50
CA ILE A 27 0.81 1.31 0.94
C ILE A 27 1.31 2.18 -0.21
N ALA A 28 1.51 3.47 0.06
CA ALA A 28 2.17 4.41 -0.83
C ALA A 28 3.62 4.56 -0.38
N VAL A 29 4.56 4.20 -1.25
CA VAL A 29 6.00 4.32 -0.99
C VAL A 29 6.52 5.59 -1.65
N GLY A 30 7.21 6.42 -0.88
CA GLY A 30 7.76 7.70 -1.32
C GLY A 30 7.35 8.87 -0.43
N GLU A 31 7.86 10.06 -0.73
CA GLU A 31 7.60 11.22 0.13
C GLU A 31 6.22 11.82 -0.17
N PRO A 32 5.34 12.04 0.83
CA PRO A 32 3.99 12.59 0.62
C PRO A 32 3.98 13.92 -0.16
N VAL A 33 5.05 14.70 -0.05
CA VAL A 33 5.24 15.94 -0.82
C VAL A 33 5.39 15.66 -2.31
N GLU A 34 6.09 14.61 -2.71
CA GLU A 34 6.24 14.21 -4.12
C GLU A 34 4.92 13.71 -4.69
N TRP A 35 4.13 13.00 -3.89
CA TRP A 35 2.77 12.59 -4.25
C TRP A 35 1.87 13.80 -4.51
N SER A 36 1.90 14.79 -3.61
CA SER A 36 1.15 16.03 -3.78
C SER A 36 1.66 16.89 -4.94
N GLN A 37 2.97 16.87 -5.25
CA GLN A 37 3.58 17.66 -6.31
C GLN A 37 3.46 17.01 -7.69
N ALA A 38 3.34 15.69 -7.76
CA ALA A 38 3.01 14.97 -8.99
C ALA A 38 1.59 15.31 -9.50
N GLY A 39 0.76 15.97 -8.68
CA GLY A 39 -0.63 16.28 -8.97
C GLY A 39 -1.60 15.18 -8.50
N ASN A 40 -1.08 14.10 -7.94
CA ASN A 40 -1.86 12.97 -7.49
C ASN A 40 -2.67 13.36 -6.26
N ALA A 41 -3.94 12.95 -6.19
CA ALA A 41 -4.72 13.09 -4.96
C ALA A 41 -4.01 12.32 -3.83
N LEU A 42 -3.76 12.99 -2.69
CA LEU A 42 -3.31 12.28 -1.49
C LEU A 42 -4.34 11.18 -1.21
N PRO A 43 -3.92 9.90 -1.13
CA PRO A 43 -4.86 8.83 -0.89
C PRO A 43 -5.54 9.04 0.47
N GLY A 44 -6.86 8.87 0.49
CA GLY A 44 -7.69 9.14 1.67
C GLY A 44 -7.47 8.14 2.81
N ALA A 45 -8.42 8.09 3.75
CA ALA A 45 -8.40 7.11 4.84
C ALA A 45 -8.15 5.68 4.31
N GLY A 46 -7.19 4.96 4.92
CA GLY A 46 -6.83 3.61 4.52
C GLY A 46 -5.59 3.49 3.64
N VAL A 47 -4.76 4.54 3.51
CA VAL A 47 -3.43 4.43 2.89
C VAL A 47 -2.34 4.81 3.87
N ALA A 48 -1.31 3.97 3.95
CA ALA A 48 -0.11 4.24 4.72
C ALA A 48 1.00 4.77 3.80
N PHE A 49 1.59 5.90 4.17
CA PHE A 49 2.78 6.43 3.50
C PHE A 49 4.04 5.98 4.23
N VAL A 50 4.98 5.44 3.49
CA VAL A 50 6.26 4.94 4.03
C VAL A 50 7.41 5.28 3.08
N SER A 51 8.62 5.36 3.61
CA SER A 51 9.83 5.40 2.78
C SER A 51 10.19 4.00 2.27
N ILE A 52 11.05 3.92 1.24
CA ILE A 52 11.51 2.62 0.72
C ILE A 52 12.24 1.80 1.78
N GLU A 53 12.95 2.45 2.71
CA GLU A 53 13.68 1.79 3.78
C GLU A 53 12.75 1.14 4.82
N GLU A 54 11.52 1.66 4.96
CA GLU A 54 10.50 1.11 5.85
C GLU A 54 9.79 -0.12 5.24
N VAL A 55 9.91 -0.33 3.93
CA VAL A 55 9.37 -1.49 3.22
C VAL A 55 10.10 -2.75 3.68
N THR A 56 9.43 -3.50 4.56
CA THR A 56 9.93 -4.72 5.21
C THR A 56 8.84 -5.80 5.20
N GLU A 57 9.23 -7.06 5.33
CA GLU A 57 8.28 -8.17 5.48
C GLU A 57 7.32 -7.94 6.65
N ALA A 58 7.82 -7.44 7.79
CA ALA A 58 7.01 -7.13 8.96
C ALA A 58 5.95 -6.05 8.67
N LEU A 59 6.30 -4.99 7.93
CA LEU A 59 5.35 -3.96 7.50
C LEU A 59 4.26 -4.56 6.60
N ILE A 60 4.65 -5.34 5.60
CA ILE A 60 3.71 -5.99 4.68
C ILE A 60 2.79 -6.95 5.42
N ALA A 61 3.30 -7.76 6.34
CA ALA A 61 2.51 -8.69 7.14
C ALA A 61 1.56 -7.97 8.11
N LEU A 62 2.01 -6.87 8.71
CA LEU A 62 1.21 -6.07 9.64
C LEU A 62 0.01 -5.42 8.95
N HIS A 63 0.24 -4.82 7.78
CA HIS A 63 -0.79 -4.07 7.06
C HIS A 63 -1.60 -4.93 6.09
N ALA A 64 -1.02 -6.05 5.61
CA ALA A 64 -1.60 -6.91 4.57
C ALA A 64 -2.23 -6.11 3.42
N PRO A 65 -1.45 -5.21 2.78
CA PRO A 65 -1.99 -4.29 1.78
C PRO A 65 -2.54 -5.07 0.57
N THR A 66 -3.62 -4.54 -0.02
CA THR A 66 -4.14 -5.09 -1.29
C THR A 66 -3.40 -4.56 -2.50
N VAL A 67 -2.59 -3.51 -2.32
CA VAL A 67 -1.78 -2.90 -3.38
C VAL A 67 -0.66 -2.05 -2.77
N VAL A 68 0.50 -2.03 -3.43
CA VAL A 68 1.59 -1.09 -3.17
C VAL A 68 1.68 -0.12 -4.33
N PHE A 69 1.90 1.15 -4.05
CA PHE A 69 2.12 2.17 -5.06
C PHE A 69 3.41 2.96 -4.83
N SER A 70 3.99 3.50 -5.88
CA SER A 70 5.07 4.51 -5.82
C SER A 70 5.06 5.36 -7.07
N PRO A 71 5.74 6.51 -7.12
CA PRO A 71 6.15 7.13 -8.38
C PRO A 71 7.02 6.17 -9.21
N VAL A 72 7.02 6.32 -10.54
CA VAL A 72 8.00 5.64 -11.42
C VAL A 72 9.42 6.09 -11.10
N VAL A 73 9.59 7.39 -10.81
CA VAL A 73 10.86 8.00 -10.38
C VAL A 73 10.57 8.88 -9.16
N ALA A 74 11.28 8.64 -8.06
CA ALA A 74 11.28 9.48 -6.87
C ALA A 74 12.71 9.98 -6.59
N ARG A 75 12.90 10.92 -5.66
CA ARG A 75 14.24 11.47 -5.36
C ARG A 75 15.26 10.44 -4.90
N ARG A 76 14.81 9.40 -4.19
CA ARG A 76 15.67 8.46 -3.47
C ARG A 76 15.68 7.04 -4.03
N PHE A 77 14.72 6.71 -4.89
CA PHE A 77 14.54 5.40 -5.48
C PHE A 77 13.73 5.52 -6.77
N ASP A 78 13.79 4.49 -7.61
CA ASP A 78 12.88 4.34 -8.74
C ASP A 78 12.00 3.09 -8.60
N CYS A 79 11.09 2.90 -9.56
CA CYS A 79 10.18 1.76 -9.49
C CYS A 79 10.87 0.39 -9.55
N ILE A 80 12.09 0.31 -10.11
CA ILE A 80 12.90 -0.91 -10.21
C ILE A 80 13.49 -1.24 -8.83
N ASP A 81 14.00 -0.23 -8.11
CA ASP A 81 14.48 -0.39 -6.73
C ASP A 81 13.39 -0.97 -5.82
N LEU A 82 12.18 -0.43 -5.91
CA LEU A 82 11.06 -0.93 -5.12
C LEU A 82 10.59 -2.31 -5.59
N ALA A 83 10.56 -2.60 -6.89
CA ALA A 83 10.25 -3.93 -7.41
C ALA A 83 11.23 -4.99 -6.86
N MET A 84 12.52 -4.67 -6.86
CA MET A 84 13.55 -5.52 -6.27
C MET A 84 13.28 -5.75 -4.79
N ARG A 85 12.99 -4.69 -4.03
CA ARG A 85 12.73 -4.78 -2.60
C ARG A 85 11.51 -5.64 -2.28
N LEU A 86 10.40 -5.43 -3.00
CA LEU A 86 9.17 -6.22 -2.86
C LEU A 86 9.40 -7.69 -3.22
N SER A 87 10.19 -7.96 -4.26
CA SER A 87 10.56 -9.32 -4.67
C SER A 87 11.39 -10.02 -3.60
N GLN A 88 12.38 -9.32 -3.02
CA GLN A 88 13.23 -9.85 -1.95
C GLN A 88 12.45 -10.23 -0.68
N ILE A 89 11.39 -9.49 -0.35
CA ILE A 89 10.54 -9.77 0.82
C ILE A 89 9.35 -10.69 0.49
N GLY A 90 9.28 -11.21 -0.74
CA GLY A 90 8.23 -12.15 -1.16
C GLY A 90 6.83 -11.55 -1.25
N TYR A 91 6.70 -10.24 -1.49
CA TYR A 91 5.39 -9.63 -1.73
C TYR A 91 4.82 -10.10 -3.08
N LEU A 92 3.62 -10.69 -3.05
CA LEU A 92 2.95 -11.24 -4.22
C LEU A 92 1.71 -10.43 -4.65
N GLY A 93 1.45 -9.30 -3.98
CA GLY A 93 0.32 -8.45 -4.31
C GLY A 93 0.63 -7.51 -5.49
N PRO A 94 -0.39 -6.77 -5.96
CA PRO A 94 -0.23 -5.74 -6.97
C PRO A 94 0.78 -4.66 -6.53
N TYR A 95 1.70 -4.33 -7.42
CA TYR A 95 2.55 -3.16 -7.37
C TYR A 95 2.23 -2.26 -8.58
N ARG A 96 1.88 -1.00 -8.32
CA ARG A 96 1.46 -0.03 -9.34
C ARG A 96 2.30 1.23 -9.25
N ALA A 97 3.15 1.46 -10.24
CA ALA A 97 3.92 2.69 -10.31
C ALA A 97 3.11 3.79 -11.01
N ILE A 98 3.04 4.98 -10.42
CA ILE A 98 2.30 6.12 -10.94
C ILE A 98 3.24 7.01 -11.74
N ALA A 99 2.80 7.47 -12.91
CA ALA A 99 3.49 8.48 -13.69
C ALA A 99 2.48 9.41 -14.39
N LYS A 100 2.85 10.67 -14.55
CA LYS A 100 2.05 11.66 -15.29
C LYS A 100 2.38 11.65 -16.78
N ASP A 101 3.65 11.85 -17.12
CA ASP A 101 4.11 11.98 -18.50
C ASP A 101 5.29 11.03 -18.77
N LEU A 102 4.99 9.76 -19.06
CA LEU A 102 6.02 8.76 -19.32
C LEU A 102 5.99 8.30 -20.80
N PRO A 103 7.04 8.56 -21.59
CA PRO A 103 7.12 8.06 -22.95
C PRO A 103 7.33 6.54 -22.95
N ARG A 104 6.44 5.79 -23.61
CA ARG A 104 6.50 4.33 -23.76
C ARG A 104 6.58 3.57 -22.42
N PRO A 105 5.53 3.64 -21.59
CA PRO A 105 5.47 2.94 -20.30
C PRO A 105 5.64 1.41 -20.44
N ASP A 106 5.26 0.86 -21.59
CA ASP A 106 5.40 -0.56 -21.94
C ASP A 106 6.85 -1.08 -21.88
N LEU A 107 7.84 -0.20 -22.14
CA LEU A 107 9.25 -0.57 -22.05
C LEU A 107 9.64 -0.87 -20.59
N ILE A 108 9.28 0.02 -19.68
CA ILE A 108 9.57 -0.12 -18.24
C ILE A 108 8.80 -1.31 -17.67
N GLU A 109 7.51 -1.45 -18.01
CA GLU A 109 6.73 -2.60 -17.58
C GLU A 109 7.37 -3.92 -18.01
N ARG A 110 7.86 -4.01 -19.25
CA ARG A 110 8.52 -5.20 -19.75
C ARG A 110 9.81 -5.49 -18.98
N GLU A 111 10.64 -4.47 -18.75
CA GLU A 111 11.90 -4.62 -18.00
C GLU A 111 11.66 -5.11 -16.57
N VAL A 112 10.71 -4.48 -15.85
CA VAL A 112 10.38 -4.85 -14.47
C VAL A 112 9.80 -6.27 -14.41
N ARG A 113 8.87 -6.63 -15.29
CA ARG A 113 8.28 -7.99 -15.32
C ARG A 113 9.30 -9.06 -15.72
N GLN A 114 10.29 -8.72 -16.54
CA GLN A 114 11.38 -9.64 -16.89
C GLN A 114 12.38 -9.82 -15.73
N ALA A 115 12.74 -8.73 -15.05
CA ALA A 115 13.67 -8.77 -13.93
C ALA A 115 13.06 -9.38 -12.66
N PHE A 116 11.76 -9.16 -12.42
CA PHE A 116 11.05 -9.60 -11.22
C PHE A 116 9.74 -10.33 -11.56
N PRO A 117 9.79 -11.57 -12.07
CA PRO A 117 8.62 -12.29 -12.59
C PRO A 117 7.50 -12.55 -11.57
N ASN A 118 7.81 -12.52 -10.28
CA ASN A 118 6.85 -12.77 -9.19
C ASN A 118 6.11 -11.50 -8.75
N ILE A 119 6.46 -10.34 -9.30
CA ILE A 119 5.83 -9.06 -8.98
C ILE A 119 4.76 -8.77 -10.02
N ASP A 120 3.51 -8.65 -9.56
CA ASP A 120 2.42 -8.10 -10.38
C ASP A 120 2.66 -6.59 -10.53
N PHE A 121 3.44 -6.21 -11.54
CA PHE A 121 3.77 -4.82 -11.84
C PHE A 121 2.91 -4.25 -12.97
N ALA A 122 2.46 -3.00 -12.83
CA ALA A 122 1.96 -2.19 -13.93
C ALA A 122 2.20 -0.70 -13.66
N ILE A 123 2.23 0.10 -14.73
CA ILE A 123 2.25 1.56 -14.65
C ILE A 123 0.82 2.08 -14.77
N VAL A 124 0.47 3.05 -13.93
CA VAL A 124 -0.79 3.78 -13.99
C VAL A 124 -0.46 5.21 -14.39
N LEU A 125 -1.07 5.67 -15.49
CA LEU A 125 -0.95 7.05 -15.94
C LEU A 125 -1.97 7.91 -15.19
N ASP A 126 -1.53 9.04 -14.63
CA ASP A 126 -2.38 10.03 -13.95
C ASP A 126 -2.52 11.25 -14.88
N ASP A 127 -3.71 11.42 -15.48
CA ASP A 127 -4.04 12.44 -16.50
C ASP A 127 -4.40 13.82 -15.91
#